data_AF-A0A165EW55-F1
#
_entry.id   AF-A0A165EW55-F1
#
_cell.length_a   1.000
_cell.length_b   1.000
_cell.length_c   1.000
_cell.angle_alpha   90.00
_cell.angle_beta   90.00
_cell.angle_gamma   90.00
#
_symmetry.space_group_name_H-M   'P 1'
#
loop_
_entity.id
_entity.type
_entity.pdbx_description
1 polymer ?
#
loop_
_entity_poly.entity_id
_entity_poly.type
_entity_poly.pdbx_seq_one_letter_code
_entity_poly.pdbx_strand_id
1 'polypeptide(L)' 'MEQYPAACIYENDFVMIECTITRFKCDANGDAVYKDGWKHWHAQLKLLTITKLIEGPEPTIKCQGRNTGR' A
#
# COMPACT_ATOMS: atom_id res chain seq x y z
N MET A 1 14.73 -7.43 11.72
CA MET A 1 13.36 -7.49 11.14
C MET A 1 13.55 -7.93 9.70
N GLU A 2 13.06 -9.11 9.33
CA GLU A 2 13.25 -9.65 7.98
C GLU A 2 12.38 -8.87 6.98
N GLN A 3 12.98 -8.42 5.88
CA GLN A 3 12.26 -7.79 4.78
C GLN A 3 11.61 -8.91 3.96
N TYR A 4 10.27 -8.98 3.99
CA TYR A 4 9.52 -9.91 3.15
C TYR A 4 9.35 -9.27 1.77
N PRO A 5 9.74 -9.95 0.68
CA PRO A 5 9.40 -9.49 -0.66
C PRO A 5 7.89 -9.30 -0.76
N ALA A 6 7.43 -8.21 -1.40
CA ALA A 6 6.00 -7.97 -1.60
C ALA A 6 5.28 -9.15 -2.29
N ALA A 7 6.02 -9.97 -3.06
CA ALA A 7 5.54 -11.21 -3.68
C ALA A 7 5.07 -12.29 -2.69
N CYS A 8 5.42 -12.17 -1.41
CA CYS A 8 5.05 -13.11 -0.36
C CYS A 8 3.88 -12.61 0.50
N ILE A 9 3.23 -11.50 0.14
CA ILE A 9 2.06 -10.97 0.86
C ILE A 9 0.81 -11.38 0.10
N TYR A 10 -0.09 -12.07 0.79
CA TYR A 10 -1.34 -12.58 0.24
C TYR A 10 -2.55 -11.83 0.81
N GLU A 11 -3.72 -12.08 0.24
CA GLU A 11 -4.97 -11.55 0.75
C GLU A 11 -5.17 -11.98 2.21
N ASN A 12 -5.68 -11.06 3.04
CA ASN A 12 -5.90 -11.21 4.48
C ASN A 12 -4.65 -11.32 5.36
N ASP A 13 -3.43 -11.25 4.82
CA ASP A 13 -2.22 -11.16 5.64
C ASP A 13 -2.24 -9.89 6.50
N PHE A 14 -1.88 -10.04 7.78
CA PHE A 14 -1.62 -8.89 8.63
C PHE A 14 -0.18 -8.44 8.45
N VAL A 15 0.00 -7.24 7.93
CA VAL A 15 1.33 -6.68 7.62
C VAL A 15 1.55 -5.37 8.36
N MET A 16 2.80 -5.14 8.76
CA MET A 16 3.28 -3.83 9.18
C MET A 16 3.98 -3.17 8.00
N ILE A 17 3.59 -1.93 7.72
CA ILE A 17 4.20 -1.12 6.66
C ILE A 17 4.93 0.04 7.32
N GLU A 18 6.23 0.11 7.08
CA GLU A 18 7.03 1.27 7.40
C GLU A 18 7.16 2.13 6.14
N CYS A 19 6.81 3.40 6.24
CA CYS A 19 6.89 4.34 5.13
C CYS A 19 7.35 5.72 5.59
N THR A 20 7.93 6.46 4.67
CA THR A 20 8.19 7.90 4.84
C THR A 20 7.14 8.66 4.04
N ILE A 21 6.51 9.64 4.68
CA ILE A 21 5.64 10.60 4.03
C ILE A 21 6.39 11.93 3.99
N THR A 22 6.69 12.40 2.78
CA THR A 22 7.36 13.68 2.57
C THR A 22 6.37 14.67 1.97
N ARG A 23 6.18 15.81 2.63
CA ARG A 23 5.44 16.95 2.06
C ARG A 23 6.41 17.98 1.53
N PHE A 24 6.19 18.43 0.30
CA PHE A 24 7.04 19.44 -0.33
C PHE A 24 6.21 20.42 -1.15
N LYS A 25 6.77 21.62 -1.31
CA LYS A 25 6.22 22.68 -2.14
C LYS A 25 6.53 22.37 -3.60
N CYS A 26 5.56 22.56 -4.47
CA CYS A 26 5.72 22.33 -5.90
C CYS A 26 5.12 23.46 -6.74
N ASP A 27 5.57 23.54 -7.99
CA ASP A 27 5.06 24.46 -9.00
C ASP A 27 3.75 23.92 -9.63
N ALA A 28 3.28 24.57 -10.70
CA ALA A 28 2.05 24.16 -11.40
C ALA A 28 2.17 22.81 -12.15
N ASN A 29 3.40 22.35 -12.44
CA ASN A 29 3.66 21.09 -13.12
C ASN A 29 3.86 19.93 -12.12
N GLY A 30 3.96 20.25 -10.82
CA GLY A 30 4.18 19.30 -9.74
C GLY A 30 5.67 19.08 -9.41
N ASP A 31 6.56 19.85 -10.01
CA ASP A 31 8.00 19.78 -9.75
C ASP A 31 8.34 20.44 -8.41
N ALA A 32 9.25 19.83 -7.66
CA ALA A 32 9.65 20.32 -6.35
C ALA A 32 10.41 21.65 -6.45
N VAL A 33 9.95 22.66 -5.71
CA VAL A 33 10.58 23.99 -5.67
C VAL A 33 10.88 24.39 -4.24
N TYR A 34 12.12 24.84 -4.03
CA TYR A 34 12.68 25.15 -2.71
C TYR A 34 12.77 26.65 -2.40
N LYS A 35 12.41 27.50 -3.37
CA LYS A 35 12.33 28.97 -3.25
C LYS A 35 11.03 29.47 -3.92
N ASP A 36 10.85 30.78 -4.01
CA ASP A 36 9.64 31.45 -4.53
C ASP A 36 9.07 30.81 -5.81
N GLY A 37 7.76 30.98 -6.03
CA GLY A 37 7.06 30.44 -7.21
C GLY A 37 6.31 29.13 -6.98
N TRP A 38 6.28 28.60 -5.75
CA TRP A 38 5.42 27.47 -5.41
C TRP A 38 3.94 27.85 -5.44
N LYS A 39 3.10 26.94 -5.93
CA LYS A 39 1.64 27.11 -6.01
C LYS A 39 0.87 26.03 -5.26
N HIS A 40 1.48 24.86 -5.10
CA HIS A 40 0.83 23.69 -4.54
C HIS A 40 1.68 23.02 -3.48
N TRP A 41 1.03 22.17 -2.70
CA TRP A 41 1.66 21.24 -1.77
C TRP A 41 1.40 19.83 -2.26
N HIS A 42 2.46 19.07 -2.51
CA HIS A 42 2.37 17.64 -2.78
C HIS A 42 2.82 16.83 -1.57
N ALA A 43 2.28 15.62 -1.48
CA ALA A 43 2.73 14.59 -0.55
C ALA A 43 3.20 13.39 -1.36
N GLN A 44 4.39 12.90 -1.06
CA GLN A 44 4.92 11.66 -1.60
C GLN A 44 5.00 10.63 -0.49
N LEU A 45 4.53 9.42 -0.80
CA LEU A 45 4.67 8.26 0.05
C LEU A 45 5.79 7.38 -0.51
N LYS A 46 6.77 7.06 0.32
CA LYS A 46 7.84 6.10 -0.01
C LYS A 46 7.76 4.93 0.96
N LEU A 47 7.48 3.74 0.44
CA LEU A 47 7.55 2.50 1.21
C LEU A 47 9.02 2.18 1.52
N LEU A 48 9.31 1.87 2.79
CA LEU A 48 10.65 1.48 3.25
C LEU A 48 10.74 -0.03 3.45
N THR A 49 9.86 -0.55 4.30
CA THR A 49 9.84 -1.96 4.69
C THR A 49 8.40 -2.43 4.78
N ILE A 50 8.16 -3.67 4.36
CA ILE A 50 6.92 -4.37 4.65
C ILE A 50 7.29 -5.65 5.39
N THR A 51 6.66 -5.87 6.53
CA THR A 51 6.87 -7.04 7.37
C THR A 51 5.55 -7.75 7.56
N LYS A 52 5.48 -9.02 7.15
CA LYS A 52 4.34 -9.86 7.48
C LYS A 52 4.40 -10.21 8.96
N LEU A 53 3.31 -9.93 9.67
CA LEU A 53 3.18 -10.23 11.09
C LEU A 53 2.40 -11.53 11.30
N ILE A 54 1.33 -11.74 10.53
CA ILE A 54 0.45 -12.91 10.65
C ILE A 54 0.00 -13.33 9.25
N GLU A 55 0.00 -14.63 8.97
CA GLU A 55 -0.60 -15.19 7.77
C GLU A 55 -2.12 -15.09 7.83
N GLY A 56 -2.71 -14.60 6.74
CA GLY A 56 -4.15 -14.46 6.60
C GLY A 56 -4.85 -15.82 6.47
N PRO A 57 -6.10 -15.94 6.94
CA PRO A 57 -6.91 -17.11 6.65
C PRO A 57 -7.14 -17.24 5.13
N GLU A 58 -7.17 -18.47 4.64
CA GLU A 58 -7.56 -18.75 3.26
C GLU A 58 -8.95 -18.16 2.98
N PRO A 59 -9.15 -17.49 1.82
CA PRO A 59 -10.45 -16.95 1.47
C PRO A 59 -11.46 -18.09 1.45
N THR A 60 -12.50 -17.98 2.28
CA THR A 60 -13.56 -18.98 2.33
C THR A 60 -14.32 -18.90 1.01
N ILE A 61 -14.01 -19.79 0.07
CA ILE A 61 -14.81 -19.93 -1.15
C ILE A 61 -16.18 -20.39 -0.69
N LYS A 62 -17.13 -19.45 -0.55
CA LYS A 62 -18.54 -19.79 -0.47
C LYS A 62 -18.90 -20.36 -1.84
N CYS A 63 -18.73 -21.66 -2.01
CA CYS A 63 -19.39 -22.41 -3.06
C CYS A 63 -20.89 -22.15 -2.87
N GLN A 64 -21.43 -21.15 -3.57
CA GLN A 64 -22.86 -21.05 -3.77
C GLN A 64 -23.22 -22.26 -4.61
N GLY A 65 -23.55 -23.36 -3.93
CA GLY A 65 -24.16 -24.51 -4.55
C GLY A 65 -25.40 -24.05 -5.27
N ARG A 66 -25.31 -23.91 -6.60
CA ARG A 66 -26.49 -24.02 -7.45
C ARG A 66 -26.92 -25.48 -7.37
N ASN A 67 -27.71 -25.78 -6.34
CA ASN A 67 -28.71 -26.82 -6.40
C ASN A 67 -29.70 -26.42 -7.51
N THR A 68 -29.38 -26.73 -8.76
CA THR A 68 -30.43 -26.94 -9.77
C THR A 68 -30.91 -28.37 -9.57
N GLY A 69 -31.84 -28.53 -8.64
CA GLY A 69 -32.51 -29.79 -8.39
C GLY A 69 -33.42 -30.17 -9.56
N ARG A 70 -33.40 -31.49 -9.84
CA ARG A 70 -34.37 -32.32 -10.57
C ARG A 70 -34.70 -31.96 -12.02
#